data_AF-A0A6C0CTZ2-F1
#
_entry.id   AF-A0A6C0CTZ2-F1
#
_cell.length_a   1.000
_cell.length_b   1.000
_cell.length_c   1.000
_cell.angle_alpha   90.00
_cell.angle_beta   90.00
_cell.angle_gamma   90.00
#
_symmetry.space_group_name_H-M   'P 1'
#
loop_
_entity.id
_entity.type
_entity.pdbx_description
1 polymer ?
#
loop_
_entity_poly.entity_id
_entity_poly.type
_entity_poly.pdbx_seq_one_letter_code
_entity_poly.pdbx_strand_id
1 'polypeptide(L)'
;MKIYLNSYKPKELIPKLKHLDNYFNKSTSHIEIISPSSGIYKIENKNIVRKVVVDKQVETFSKFHKNSVLFLDKSYYREEKVLSQLPFDHTYTEITCFYYNLHSEENGKKKPPRIQLVVEGVYKESQIQLHSNSNQFNNKYFQFVPMDFYFLVNDDFDIENQFSKEELNVFLSHLF
;
A
#
# COMPACT_ATOMS: atom_id res chain seq x y z
N MET A 1 -9.06 7.36 0.20
CA MET A 1 -8.68 7.50 1.65
C MET A 1 -7.86 6.28 2.09
N LYS A 2 -7.12 6.38 3.20
CA LYS A 2 -6.30 5.28 3.75
C LYS A 2 -6.72 4.91 5.16
N ILE A 3 -6.74 3.63 5.48
CA ILE A 3 -6.95 3.13 6.85
C ILE A 3 -5.69 2.45 7.33
N TYR A 4 -5.19 2.87 8.49
CA TYR A 4 -4.01 2.34 9.15
C TYR A 4 -4.40 1.55 10.40
N LEU A 5 -3.61 0.54 10.73
CA LEU A 5 -3.72 -0.19 12.00
C LEU A 5 -2.75 0.40 13.02
N ASN A 6 -3.24 0.60 14.23
CA ASN A 6 -2.40 1.04 15.33
C ASN A 6 -1.33 0.00 15.69
N SER A 7 -0.10 0.48 15.88
CA SER A 7 1.05 -0.30 16.38
C SER A 7 1.43 -1.55 15.58
N TYR A 8 0.96 -1.71 14.34
CA TYR A 8 1.32 -2.84 13.50
C TYR A 8 2.58 -2.52 12.69
N LYS A 9 3.64 -3.31 12.86
CA LYS A 9 4.91 -3.06 12.16
C LYS A 9 4.88 -3.71 10.77
N PRO A 10 5.20 -2.97 9.68
CA PRO A 10 5.21 -3.54 8.33
C PRO A 10 6.06 -4.81 8.19
N LYS A 11 7.19 -4.90 8.90
CA LYS A 11 8.07 -6.09 8.90
C LYS A 11 7.37 -7.37 9.37
N GLU A 12 6.35 -7.27 10.21
CA GLU A 12 5.57 -8.41 10.71
C GLU A 12 4.59 -8.96 9.65
N LEU A 13 4.42 -8.23 8.55
CA LEU A 13 3.50 -8.60 7.46
C LEU A 13 4.09 -9.67 6.53
N ILE A 14 5.41 -9.70 6.32
CA ILE A 14 6.09 -10.64 5.41
C ILE A 14 5.67 -12.11 5.58
N PRO A 15 5.72 -12.70 6.79
CA PRO A 15 5.32 -14.10 6.95
C PRO A 15 3.83 -14.32 6.63
N LYS A 16 3.00 -13.29 6.79
CA LYS A 16 1.54 -13.34 6.59
C LYS A 16 1.12 -13.09 5.14
N LEU A 17 1.97 -12.43 4.34
CA LEU A 17 1.69 -12.15 2.92
C LEU A 17 1.37 -13.40 2.09
N LYS A 18 1.99 -14.54 2.43
CA LYS A 18 1.68 -15.82 1.76
C LYS A 18 0.23 -16.27 1.98
N HIS A 19 -0.34 -16.02 3.16
CA HIS A 19 -1.75 -16.33 3.44
C HIS A 19 -2.69 -15.40 2.65
N LEU A 20 -2.20 -14.24 2.24
CA LEU A 20 -2.93 -13.25 1.46
C LEU A 20 -2.81 -13.47 -0.05
N ASP A 21 -1.99 -14.43 -0.52
CA ASP A 21 -1.77 -14.64 -1.96
C ASP A 21 -3.05 -14.99 -2.73
N ASN A 22 -4.03 -15.62 -2.09
CA ASN A 22 -5.34 -15.90 -2.69
C ASN A 22 -6.15 -14.62 -3.00
N TYR A 23 -5.82 -13.51 -2.35
CA TYR A 23 -6.44 -12.20 -2.57
C TYR A 23 -5.54 -11.29 -3.42
N PHE A 24 -4.41 -11.79 -3.92
CA PHE A 24 -3.47 -10.98 -4.69
C PHE A 24 -4.09 -10.56 -6.02
N ASN A 25 -4.04 -9.25 -6.30
CA ASN A 25 -4.56 -8.67 -7.53
C ASN A 25 -3.45 -8.36 -8.53
N LYS A 26 -2.56 -7.46 -8.11
CA LYS A 26 -1.51 -6.89 -8.97
C LYS A 26 -0.35 -6.36 -8.12
N SER A 27 0.77 -6.13 -8.77
CA SER A 27 1.86 -5.31 -8.27
C SER A 27 2.12 -4.14 -9.22
N THR A 28 2.59 -3.03 -8.67
CA THR A 28 3.07 -1.89 -9.45
C THR A 28 4.37 -1.38 -8.84
N SER A 29 5.20 -0.75 -9.66
CA SER A 29 6.40 -0.04 -9.19
C SER A 29 6.39 1.40 -9.69
N HIS A 30 6.92 2.29 -8.86
CA HIS A 30 7.11 3.70 -9.20
C HIS A 30 8.36 4.25 -8.53
N ILE A 31 8.90 5.34 -9.06
CA ILE A 31 10.01 6.05 -8.43
C ILE A 31 9.41 7.20 -7.61
N GLU A 32 9.64 7.16 -6.31
CA GLU A 32 9.40 8.30 -5.43
C GLU A 32 10.68 9.10 -5.28
N ILE A 33 10.58 10.41 -5.43
CA ILE A 33 11.70 11.34 -5.29
C ILE A 33 11.35 12.33 -4.18
N ILE A 34 12.23 12.42 -3.19
CA ILE A 34 12.08 13.32 -2.05
C ILE A 34 13.18 14.35 -2.13
N SER A 35 12.79 15.62 -2.14
CA SER A 35 13.69 16.77 -2.09
C SER A 35 13.38 17.62 -0.85
N PRO A 36 14.37 17.88 0.03
CA PRO A 36 14.17 18.73 1.19
C PRO A 36 13.69 20.14 0.84
N SER A 37 14.15 20.71 -0.27
CA SER A 37 13.81 22.07 -0.68
C SER A 37 12.43 22.22 -1.31
N SER A 38 11.87 21.16 -1.91
CA SER A 38 10.75 21.29 -2.84
C SER A 38 9.65 20.26 -2.70
N GLY A 39 9.86 19.20 -1.90
CA GLY A 39 8.85 18.25 -1.48
C GLY A 39 8.93 16.90 -2.19
N ILE A 40 7.78 16.27 -2.36
CA ILE A 40 7.65 14.90 -2.86
C ILE A 40 7.27 14.92 -4.34
N TYR A 41 7.92 14.08 -5.11
CA TYR A 41 7.71 13.90 -6.54
C TYR A 41 7.51 12.42 -6.84
N LYS A 42 6.72 12.12 -7.86
CA LYS A 42 6.46 10.77 -8.34
C LYS A 42 6.73 10.70 -9.83
N ILE A 43 7.47 9.68 -10.26
CA ILE A 43 7.61 9.32 -11.67
C ILE A 43 6.80 8.06 -11.93
N GLU A 44 5.80 8.18 -12.80
CA GLU A 44 4.93 7.08 -13.20
C GLU A 44 4.50 7.27 -14.66
N ASN A 45 4.56 6.21 -15.46
CA ASN A 45 4.14 6.23 -16.87
C ASN A 45 4.79 7.36 -17.71
N LYS A 46 6.10 7.60 -17.51
CA LYS A 46 6.90 8.67 -18.16
C LYS A 46 6.47 10.11 -17.80
N ASN A 47 5.58 10.29 -16.84
CA ASN A 47 5.19 11.60 -16.32
C ASN A 47 5.86 11.84 -14.97
N ILE A 48 6.25 13.09 -14.74
CA ILE A 48 6.74 13.57 -13.45
C ILE A 48 5.68 14.48 -12.87
N VAL A 49 5.21 14.16 -11.66
CA VAL A 49 4.26 14.97 -10.90
C VAL A 49 4.84 15.32 -9.55
N ARG A 50 4.54 16.54 -9.08
CA ARG A 50 4.80 16.96 -7.70
C ARG A 50 3.56 16.66 -6.88
N LYS A 51 3.75 16.01 -5.74
CA LYS A 51 2.70 15.68 -4.78
C LYS A 51 2.62 16.78 -3.72
N VAL A 52 1.53 17.54 -3.72
CA VAL A 52 1.23 18.52 -2.68
C VAL A 52 0.24 17.92 -1.69
N VAL A 53 0.63 17.84 -0.41
CA VAL A 53 -0.19 17.26 0.65
C VAL A 53 -1.38 18.18 0.93
N VAL A 54 -2.58 17.60 0.94
CA VAL A 54 -3.79 18.22 1.48
C VAL A 54 -4.19 17.43 2.72
N ASP A 55 -3.83 17.98 3.87
CA ASP A 55 -4.03 17.36 5.18
C ASP A 55 -5.50 17.40 5.62
N LYS A 56 -5.93 16.35 6.31
CA LYS A 56 -7.26 16.20 6.91
C LYS A 56 -7.13 15.60 8.30
N GLN A 57 -8.11 15.91 9.14
CA GLN A 57 -8.16 15.32 10.47
C GLN A 57 -8.32 13.80 10.38
N VAL A 58 -7.48 13.08 11.12
CA VAL A 58 -7.53 11.62 11.23
C VAL A 58 -8.67 11.21 12.16
N GLU A 59 -9.50 10.28 11.72
CA GLU A 59 -10.57 9.68 12.50
C GLU A 59 -10.07 8.38 13.15
N THR A 60 -10.44 8.12 14.41
CA THR A 60 -9.99 6.94 15.16
C THR A 60 -11.16 6.04 15.53
N PHE A 61 -11.03 4.75 15.24
CA PHE A 61 -12.03 3.74 15.57
C PHE A 61 -11.41 2.68 16.48
N SER A 62 -11.83 2.70 17.75
CA SER A 62 -11.33 1.78 18.78
C SER A 62 -12.15 0.50 18.84
N LYS A 63 -11.54 -0.58 19.36
CA LYS A 63 -12.20 -1.87 19.61
C LYS A 63 -12.74 -2.54 18.33
N PHE A 64 -12.03 -2.36 17.23
CA PHE A 64 -12.25 -3.16 16.02
C PHE A 64 -11.63 -4.56 16.19
N HIS A 65 -11.86 -5.50 15.27
CA HIS A 65 -11.35 -6.89 15.27
C HIS A 65 -10.24 -7.20 16.31
N LYS A 66 -10.52 -8.07 17.29
CA LYS A 66 -9.58 -8.43 18.39
C LYS A 66 -9.03 -7.21 19.18
N ASN A 67 -9.85 -6.19 19.42
CA ASN A 67 -9.49 -4.92 20.07
C ASN A 67 -8.43 -4.08 19.34
N SER A 68 -8.30 -4.25 18.02
CA SER A 68 -7.49 -3.37 17.19
C SER A 68 -8.06 -1.94 17.16
N VAL A 69 -7.16 -0.98 16.89
CA VAL A 69 -7.53 0.43 16.69
C VAL A 69 -7.20 0.77 15.24
N LEU A 70 -8.17 1.35 14.54
CA LEU A 70 -8.04 1.81 13.16
C LEU A 70 -7.95 3.33 13.12
N PHE A 71 -7.09 3.83 12.25
CA PHE A 71 -6.98 5.26 11.92
C PHE A 71 -7.40 5.47 10.47
N LEU A 72 -8.47 6.22 10.24
CA LEU A 72 -8.90 6.62 8.91
C LEU A 72 -8.31 7.99 8.59
N ASP A 73 -7.39 8.00 7.63
CA ASP A 73 -6.77 9.19 7.09
C ASP A 73 -7.43 9.56 5.75
N LYS A 74 -8.07 10.72 5.73
CA LYS A 74 -8.73 11.30 4.55
C LYS A 74 -7.83 12.26 3.79
N SER A 75 -6.58 12.44 4.24
CA SER A 75 -5.58 13.25 3.55
C SER A 75 -5.26 12.66 2.18
N TYR A 76 -4.91 13.53 1.25
CA TYR A 76 -4.60 13.13 -0.12
C TYR A 76 -3.52 14.01 -0.72
N TYR A 77 -2.97 13.56 -1.84
CA TYR A 77 -2.04 14.35 -2.64
C TYR A 77 -2.79 15.00 -3.79
N ARG A 78 -2.66 16.32 -3.91
CA ARG A 78 -2.94 17.02 -5.16
C ARG A 78 -1.71 16.92 -6.06
N GLU A 79 -1.90 16.49 -7.29
CA GLU A 79 -0.82 16.40 -8.27
C GLU A 79 -0.66 17.72 -9.02
N GLU A 80 0.58 18.21 -9.08
CA GLU A 80 0.97 19.37 -9.88
C GLU A 80 1.95 18.91 -10.97
N LYS A 81 1.66 19.27 -12.22
CA LYS A 81 2.53 18.91 -13.34
C LYS A 81 3.87 19.62 -13.21
N VAL A 82 4.95 18.85 -13.28
CA VAL A 82 6.30 19.43 -13.30
C VAL A 82 6.65 19.78 -14.74
N LEU A 83 6.87 21.07 -15.00
CA LEU A 83 7.29 21.59 -16.31
C LEU A 83 8.80 21.83 -16.39
N SER A 84 9.50 21.75 -15.26
CA SER A 84 10.93 22.01 -15.11
C SER A 84 11.74 20.73 -14.86
N GLN A 85 13.03 20.90 -14.60
CA GLN A 85 13.91 19.82 -14.14
C GLN A 85 13.51 19.35 -12.72
N LEU A 86 13.95 18.14 -12.38
CA LEU A 86 13.90 17.64 -11.00
C LEU A 86 14.79 18.51 -10.10
N PRO A 87 14.46 18.63 -8.80
CA PRO A 87 15.31 19.33 -7.83
C PRO A 87 16.72 18.73 -7.81
N PHE A 88 17.77 19.55 -7.70
CA PHE A 88 19.14 19.02 -7.67
C PHE A 88 19.44 18.30 -6.36
N ASP A 89 18.79 18.71 -5.27
CA ASP A 89 18.88 18.13 -3.94
C ASP A 89 17.76 17.09 -3.75
N HIS A 90 17.96 15.90 -4.30
CA HIS A 90 16.97 14.84 -4.18
C HIS A 90 17.58 13.48 -3.84
N THR A 91 16.77 12.67 -3.18
CA THR A 91 16.96 11.22 -3.08
C THR A 91 15.81 10.56 -3.82
N TYR A 92 16.07 9.44 -4.48
CA TYR A 92 15.01 8.64 -5.10
C TYR A 92 14.96 7.25 -4.48
N THR A 93 13.79 6.62 -4.57
CA THR A 93 13.58 5.25 -4.14
C THR A 93 12.59 4.59 -5.09
N GLU A 94 12.91 3.39 -5.56
CA GLU A 94 11.98 2.57 -6.32
C GLU A 94 11.07 1.80 -5.36
N ILE A 95 9.80 2.19 -5.32
CA ILE A 95 8.79 1.60 -4.45
C ILE A 95 8.02 0.55 -5.22
N THR A 96 7.92 -0.65 -4.65
CA THR A 96 7.00 -1.70 -5.11
C THR A 96 5.77 -1.74 -4.21
N CYS A 97 4.59 -1.75 -4.83
CA CYS A 97 3.30 -1.85 -4.15
C CYS A 97 2.65 -3.18 -4.54
N PHE A 98 2.26 -3.99 -3.55
CA PHE A 98 1.39 -5.15 -3.73
C PHE A 98 -0.05 -4.81 -3.33
N TYR A 99 -1.00 -5.17 -4.19
CA TYR A 99 -2.42 -4.91 -3.97
C TYR A 99 -3.16 -6.23 -3.78
N TYR A 100 -3.93 -6.30 -2.70
CA TYR A 100 -4.79 -7.43 -2.37
C TYR A 100 -6.23 -6.95 -2.26
N ASN A 101 -7.17 -7.68 -2.83
CA ASN A 101 -8.58 -7.37 -2.76
C ASN A 101 -9.43 -8.63 -2.66
N LEU A 102 -10.58 -8.49 -2.00
CA LEU A 102 -11.62 -9.50 -2.06
C LEU A 102 -12.27 -9.43 -3.42
N HIS A 103 -12.29 -10.56 -4.14
CA HIS A 103 -13.05 -10.66 -5.37
C HIS A 103 -14.53 -10.74 -5.03
N SER A 104 -15.27 -9.68 -5.35
CA SER A 104 -16.73 -9.71 -5.36
C SER A 104 -17.21 -9.73 -6.81
N GLU A 105 -18.08 -10.71 -7.11
CA GLU A 105 -18.77 -10.79 -8.38
C GLU A 105 -20.24 -10.47 -8.15
N GLU A 106 -20.79 -9.58 -8.97
CA GLU A 106 -22.20 -9.23 -8.98
C GLU A 106 -22.69 -9.40 -10.42
N ASN A 107 -23.66 -10.30 -10.65
CA ASN A 107 -24.18 -10.61 -11.98
C ASN A 107 -23.10 -11.00 -13.02
N GLY A 108 -22.09 -11.77 -12.59
CA GLY A 108 -21.00 -12.25 -13.45
C GLY A 108 -19.99 -11.16 -13.86
N LYS A 109 -20.07 -9.96 -13.28
CA LYS A 109 -19.09 -8.89 -13.48
C LYS A 109 -18.29 -8.68 -12.20
N LYS A 110 -16.96 -8.56 -12.33
CA LYS A 110 -16.09 -8.17 -11.23
C LYS A 110 -16.40 -6.74 -10.81
N LYS A 111 -16.83 -6.56 -9.57
CA LYS A 111 -17.03 -5.24 -8.99
C LYS A 111 -15.66 -4.62 -8.64
N PRO A 112 -15.48 -3.30 -8.76
CA PRO A 112 -14.32 -2.67 -8.15
C PRO A 112 -14.30 -2.97 -6.64
N PRO A 113 -13.14 -3.29 -6.07
CA PRO A 113 -13.05 -3.59 -4.65
C PRO A 113 -13.36 -2.36 -3.82
N ARG A 114 -14.11 -2.52 -2.73
CA ARG A 114 -14.37 -1.45 -1.76
C ARG A 114 -13.15 -1.19 -0.90
N ILE A 115 -12.44 -2.27 -0.56
CA ILE A 115 -11.25 -2.25 0.28
C ILE A 115 -10.14 -2.99 -0.44
N GLN A 116 -8.97 -2.34 -0.52
CA GLN A 116 -7.75 -2.97 -1.00
C GLN A 116 -6.69 -2.88 0.07
N LEU A 117 -6.14 -4.01 0.50
CA LEU A 117 -4.92 -3.99 1.30
C LEU A 117 -3.75 -3.68 0.36
N VAL A 118 -2.96 -2.66 0.73
CA VAL A 118 -1.78 -2.23 0.00
C VAL A 118 -0.57 -2.41 0.89
N VAL A 119 0.48 -2.98 0.32
CA VAL A 119 1.76 -3.21 1.01
C VAL A 119 2.85 -2.60 0.16
N GLU A 120 3.48 -1.56 0.68
CA GLU A 120 4.55 -0.82 0.01
C GLU A 120 5.90 -1.21 0.59
N GLY A 121 6.90 -1.26 -0.26
CA GLY A 121 8.25 -1.57 0.16
C GLY A 121 9.27 -1.46 -0.94
N VAL A 122 10.49 -1.88 -0.62
CA VAL A 122 11.63 -1.88 -1.53
C VAL A 122 12.21 -3.29 -1.61
N TYR A 123 12.79 -3.64 -2.74
CA TYR A 123 13.69 -4.78 -2.79
C TYR A 123 15.08 -4.34 -2.35
N LYS A 124 15.74 -5.14 -1.52
CA LYS A 124 17.17 -4.96 -1.32
C LYS A 124 17.87 -5.22 -2.65
N GLU A 125 18.72 -4.31 -3.10
CA GLU A 125 19.59 -4.56 -4.25
C GLU A 125 20.34 -5.87 -4.00
N SER A 126 20.22 -6.78 -4.96
CA SER A 126 20.91 -8.06 -4.90
C SER A 126 22.40 -7.79 -4.89
N GLN A 127 23.06 -7.97 -3.73
CA GLN A 127 24.43 -8.46 -3.77
C GLN A 127 24.37 -9.69 -4.67
N ILE A 128 25.15 -9.70 -5.75
CA ILE A 128 25.18 -10.77 -6.73
C ILE A 128 25.47 -12.08 -5.98
N GLN A 129 24.43 -12.81 -5.60
CA GLN A 129 24.56 -14.07 -4.88
C GLN A 129 24.67 -15.16 -5.92
N LEU A 130 25.91 -15.41 -6.30
CA LEU A 130 26.34 -16.68 -6.86
C LEU A 130 25.93 -17.80 -5.88
N HIS A 131 25.17 -18.75 -6.39
CA HIS A 131 24.82 -20.08 -5.87
C HIS A 131 23.47 -20.33 -5.17
N SER A 132 22.74 -21.25 -5.84
CA SER A 132 22.06 -22.44 -5.29
C SER A 132 20.85 -22.26 -4.37
N ASN A 133 19.65 -22.25 -4.97
CA ASN A 133 18.58 -23.23 -4.72
C ASN A 133 17.29 -22.77 -5.43
N SER A 134 16.86 -23.52 -6.44
CA SER A 134 15.79 -23.14 -7.38
C SER A 134 14.40 -22.95 -6.77
N ASN A 135 14.17 -23.34 -5.51
CA ASN A 135 12.84 -23.28 -4.89
C ASN A 135 12.55 -21.97 -4.13
N GLN A 136 13.56 -21.12 -3.85
CA GLN A 136 13.32 -19.82 -3.19
C GLN A 136 13.08 -18.67 -4.18
N PHE A 137 13.51 -18.81 -5.44
CA PHE A 137 13.39 -17.76 -6.46
C PHE A 137 11.97 -17.52 -6.98
N ASN A 138 11.01 -18.41 -6.71
CA ASN A 138 9.62 -18.25 -7.16
C ASN A 138 8.74 -17.47 -6.18
N ASN A 139 9.28 -16.99 -5.05
CA ASN A 139 8.53 -16.17 -4.12
C ASN A 139 8.71 -14.68 -4.48
N LYS A 140 7.64 -14.03 -4.97
CA LYS A 140 7.63 -12.57 -5.26
C LYS A 140 8.02 -11.69 -4.07
N TYR A 141 7.94 -12.19 -2.83
CA TYR A 141 8.36 -11.46 -1.63
C TYR A 141 9.85 -11.66 -1.27
N PHE A 142 10.61 -12.41 -2.07
CA PHE A 142 12.04 -12.63 -1.81
C PHE A 142 12.80 -11.30 -1.80
N GLN A 143 13.53 -11.01 -0.72
CA GLN A 143 14.24 -9.75 -0.49
C GLN A 143 13.38 -8.48 -0.44
N PHE A 144 12.05 -8.61 -0.47
CA PHE A 144 11.13 -7.50 -0.28
C PHE A 144 11.14 -7.05 1.19
N VAL A 145 11.31 -5.75 1.40
CA VAL A 145 11.28 -5.11 2.72
C VAL A 145 10.08 -4.18 2.77
N PRO A 146 9.00 -4.54 3.47
CA PRO A 146 7.83 -3.69 3.60
C PRO A 146 8.18 -2.48 4.46
N MET A 147 7.75 -1.32 3.99
CA MET A 147 7.99 -0.02 4.63
C MET A 147 6.68 0.61 5.10
N ASP A 148 5.58 0.36 4.39
CA ASP A 148 4.25 0.82 4.76
C ASP A 148 3.20 -0.23 4.41
N PHE A 149 2.07 -0.20 5.11
CA PHE A 149 0.90 -0.96 4.73
C PHE A 149 -0.36 -0.25 5.22
N TYR A 150 -1.41 -0.30 4.41
CA TYR A 150 -2.67 0.36 4.70
C TYR A 150 -3.81 -0.27 3.89
N PHE A 151 -5.04 -0.01 4.29
CA PHE A 151 -6.21 -0.31 3.46
C PHE A 151 -6.58 0.93 2.66
N LEU A 152 -6.55 0.82 1.34
CA LEU A 152 -7.05 1.83 0.42
C LEU A 152 -8.56 1.65 0.27
N VAL A 153 -9.30 2.74 0.49
CA VAL A 153 -10.76 2.78 0.38
C VAL A 153 -11.21 4.00 -0.43
N ASN A 154 -12.36 3.88 -1.08
CA ASN A 154 -12.98 4.94 -1.87
C ASN A 154 -13.57 6.04 -0.99
N ASP A 155 -13.82 7.22 -1.55
CA ASP A 155 -14.30 8.41 -0.81
C ASP A 155 -15.71 8.24 -0.21
N ASP A 156 -16.50 7.29 -0.72
CA ASP A 156 -17.81 6.90 -0.19
C ASP A 156 -17.73 5.84 0.93
N PHE A 157 -16.52 5.50 1.39
CA PHE A 157 -16.32 4.50 2.43
C PHE A 157 -16.98 4.92 3.75
N ASP A 158 -17.88 4.06 4.21
CA ASP A 158 -18.48 4.12 5.53
C ASP A 158 -18.02 2.89 6.33
N ILE A 159 -17.40 3.15 7.48
CA ILE A 159 -16.93 2.11 8.38
C ILE A 159 -18.08 1.46 9.15
N GLU A 160 -19.22 2.14 9.30
CA GLU A 160 -20.40 1.57 9.95
C GLU A 160 -21.16 0.61 9.03
N ASN A 161 -20.91 0.69 7.73
CA ASN A 161 -21.44 -0.25 6.75
C ASN A 161 -20.98 -1.69 7.06
N GLN A 162 -21.95 -2.60 7.20
CA GLN A 162 -21.68 -4.00 7.55
C GLN A 162 -20.73 -4.68 6.56
N PHE A 163 -20.90 -4.48 5.27
CA PHE A 163 -20.04 -5.10 4.26
C PHE A 163 -18.60 -4.59 4.33
N SER A 164 -18.41 -3.29 4.59
CA SER A 164 -17.09 -2.71 4.83
C SER A 164 -16.40 -3.35 6.04
N LYS A 165 -17.15 -3.56 7.14
CA LYS A 165 -16.63 -4.23 8.33
C LYS A 165 -16.25 -5.68 8.05
N GLU A 166 -17.08 -6.41 7.31
CA GLU A 166 -16.82 -7.80 6.92
C GLU A 166 -15.57 -7.92 6.05
N GLU A 167 -15.40 -7.08 5.03
CA GLU A 167 -14.21 -7.08 4.18
C GLU A 167 -12.92 -6.78 4.98
N LEU A 168 -12.94 -5.78 5.87
CA LEU A 168 -11.81 -5.51 6.77
C LEU A 168 -11.52 -6.73 7.65
N ASN A 169 -12.54 -7.31 8.28
CA ASN A 169 -12.38 -8.46 9.16
C ASN A 169 -11.73 -9.66 8.47
N VAL A 170 -12.00 -9.89 7.18
CA VAL A 170 -11.33 -10.96 6.43
C VAL A 170 -9.83 -10.70 6.37
N PHE A 171 -9.40 -9.50 5.97
CA PHE A 171 -7.97 -9.17 5.95
C PHE A 171 -7.35 -9.22 7.34
N LEU A 172 -8.02 -8.65 8.35
CA LEU A 172 -7.53 -8.62 9.73
C LEU A 172 -7.38 -10.03 10.31
N SER A 173 -8.24 -10.98 9.93
CA SER A 173 -8.13 -12.37 10.39
C SER A 173 -6.89 -13.10 9.83
N HIS A 174 -6.37 -12.70 8.68
CA HIS A 174 -5.08 -13.19 8.17
C HIS A 174 -3.88 -12.45 8.78
N LEU A 175 -4.11 -11.26 9.33
CA LEU A 175 -3.08 -10.43 9.97
C LEU A 175 -2.94 -10.69 11.48
N PHE A 176 -3.89 -11.34 12.16
CA PHE A 176 -3.88 -11.57 13.61
C PHE A 176 -4.22 -13.00 14.03
#